data_AF-A0A0G1P5A6-F1
#
_entry.id   AF-A0A0G1P5A6-F1
#
_cell.length_a   1.000
_cell.length_b   1.000
_cell.length_c   1.000
_cell.angle_alpha   90.00
_cell.angle_beta   90.00
_cell.angle_gamma   90.00
#
_symmetry.space_group_name_H-M   'P 1'
#
loop_
_entity.id
_entity.type
_entity.pdbx_description
1 polymer ?
#
loop_
_entity_poly.entity_id
_entity_poly.type
_entity_poly.pdbx_seq_one_letter_code
_entity_poly.pdbx_strand_id
1 'polypeptide(L)'
;MLRIFSRSEKTIKFLLLRKVDIKRTHMVFIYTTCSDEARARELAGKMVSDKLAVCVNIWRIGSIYRWEGELREEKEVAILIQTNESKVQQIEDCVLQNHAYSVPFAGVVDIRRVNREYKEWMSEIIH
;
A
#
# COMPACT_ATOMS: atom_id res chain seq x y z
N MET A 1 51.41 -10.78 -14.27
CA MET A 1 51.39 -10.59 -12.80
C MET A 1 49.92 -10.53 -12.35
N LEU A 2 49.33 -11.71 -12.10
CA LEU A 2 47.93 -11.86 -11.69
C LEU A 2 47.82 -11.54 -10.18
N ARG A 3 47.25 -10.38 -9.84
CA ARG A 3 46.93 -10.03 -8.45
C ARG A 3 45.70 -10.82 -8.02
N ILE A 4 45.93 -11.89 -7.27
CA ILE A 4 44.91 -12.69 -6.60
C ILE A 4 44.36 -11.83 -5.46
N PHE A 5 43.18 -11.24 -5.66
CA PHE A 5 42.45 -10.58 -4.58
C PHE A 5 42.02 -11.62 -3.54
N SER A 6 42.34 -11.35 -2.26
CA SER A 6 42.10 -12.26 -1.15
C SER A 6 40.60 -12.57 -0.98
N ARG A 7 40.30 -13.75 -0.46
CA ARG A 7 38.93 -14.24 -0.21
C ARG A 7 38.11 -13.29 0.70
N SER A 8 38.79 -12.45 1.50
CA SER A 8 38.15 -11.45 2.38
C SER A 8 37.56 -10.26 1.62
N GLU A 9 38.21 -9.78 0.55
CA GLU A 9 37.74 -8.62 -0.21
C GLU A 9 36.51 -8.94 -1.06
N LYS A 10 36.40 -10.17 -1.56
CA LYS A 10 35.19 -10.63 -2.28
C LYS A 10 33.98 -10.70 -1.35
N THR A 11 34.16 -11.16 -0.11
CA THR A 11 33.09 -11.21 0.90
C THR A 11 32.68 -9.81 1.35
N ILE A 12 33.64 -8.90 1.53
CA ILE A 12 33.36 -7.50 1.90
C ILE A 12 32.66 -6.75 0.77
N LYS A 13 33.04 -6.97 -0.50
CA LYS A 13 32.33 -6.40 -1.66
C LYS A 13 30.92 -7.00 -1.82
N PHE A 14 30.74 -8.29 -1.52
CA PHE A 14 29.43 -8.95 -1.49
C PHE A 14 28.55 -8.48 -0.31
N LEU A 15 29.13 -8.18 0.85
CA LEU A 15 28.42 -7.59 2.00
C LEU A 15 28.10 -6.10 1.77
N LEU A 16 29.00 -5.34 1.14
CA LEU A 16 28.81 -3.92 0.81
C LEU A 16 27.80 -3.73 -0.33
N LEU A 17 27.76 -4.63 -1.31
CA LEU A 17 26.70 -4.64 -2.35
C LEU A 17 25.33 -5.08 -1.80
N ARG A 18 25.31 -5.73 -0.62
CA ARG A 18 24.09 -5.98 0.17
C ARG A 18 23.72 -4.85 1.13
N LYS A 19 24.46 -3.74 1.15
CA LYS A 19 23.79 -2.44 1.32
C LYS A 19 23.04 -2.17 0.02
N VAL A 20 22.05 -3.03 -0.25
CA VAL A 20 20.97 -2.71 -1.18
C VAL A 20 20.56 -1.33 -0.74
N ASP A 21 20.69 -0.40 -1.66
CA ASP A 21 20.14 0.93 -1.53
C ASP A 21 18.64 0.68 -1.36
N ILE A 22 18.20 0.45 -0.12
CA ILE A 22 16.79 0.46 0.25
C ILE A 22 16.46 1.91 -0.03
N LYS A 23 16.07 2.20 -1.29
CA LYS A 23 15.36 3.42 -1.66
C LYS A 23 14.45 3.68 -0.48
N ARG A 24 14.48 4.89 0.08
CA ARG A 24 13.67 5.21 1.26
C ARG A 24 12.19 4.94 0.93
N THR A 25 11.77 3.71 1.16
CA THR A 25 10.42 3.21 0.90
C THR A 25 9.62 3.68 2.10
N HIS A 26 8.91 4.79 1.91
CA HIS A 26 8.01 5.32 2.91
C HIS A 26 6.71 4.54 2.81
N MET A 27 6.47 3.65 3.77
CA MET A 27 5.27 2.83 3.78
C MET A 27 4.13 3.63 4.41
N VAL A 28 2.96 3.57 3.81
CA VAL A 28 1.73 4.19 4.32
C VAL A 28 0.57 3.22 4.26
N PHE A 29 -0.44 3.51 5.07
CA PHE A 29 -1.76 2.95 4.86
C PHE A 29 -2.65 3.97 4.15
N ILE A 30 -3.56 3.48 3.32
CA ILE A 30 -4.67 4.27 2.79
C ILE A 30 -5.96 3.61 3.25
N TYR A 31 -6.81 4.38 3.92
CA TYR A 31 -8.14 3.96 4.35
C TYR A 31 -9.19 4.51 3.37
N THR A 32 -10.07 3.64 2.90
CA THR A 32 -11.28 4.00 2.13
C THR A 32 -12.42 3.08 2.53
N THR A 33 -13.64 3.43 2.14
CA THR A 33 -14.81 2.54 2.23
C THR A 33 -15.27 2.15 0.83
N CYS A 34 -16.23 1.22 0.75
CA CYS A 34 -16.94 0.78 -0.44
C CYS A 34 -18.35 0.32 -0.05
N SER A 35 -19.29 0.41 -0.99
CA SER A 35 -20.70 0.05 -0.77
C SER A 35 -20.93 -1.42 -0.42
N ASP A 36 -20.08 -2.32 -0.96
CA ASP A 36 -20.27 -3.75 -0.81
C ASP A 36 -18.96 -4.54 -0.94
N GLU A 37 -19.01 -5.81 -0.54
CA GLU A 37 -17.85 -6.69 -0.46
C GLU A 37 -17.35 -7.12 -1.84
N ALA A 38 -18.22 -7.23 -2.85
CA ALA A 38 -17.80 -7.63 -4.19
C ALA A 38 -16.94 -6.54 -4.83
N ARG A 39 -17.38 -5.28 -4.76
CA ARG A 39 -16.60 -4.12 -5.23
C ARG A 39 -15.31 -3.94 -4.45
N ALA A 40 -15.34 -4.11 -3.12
CA ALA A 40 -14.13 -4.03 -2.31
C ALA A 40 -13.09 -5.09 -2.70
N ARG A 41 -13.53 -6.33 -2.99
CA ARG A 41 -12.66 -7.42 -3.46
C ARG A 41 -12.10 -7.16 -4.85
N GLU A 42 -12.92 -6.66 -5.77
CA GLU A 42 -12.49 -6.29 -7.11
C GLU A 42 -11.41 -5.20 -7.07
N LEU A 43 -11.68 -4.11 -6.32
CA LEU A 43 -10.75 -3.00 -6.16
C LEU A 43 -9.44 -3.45 -5.50
N ALA A 44 -9.54 -4.24 -4.43
CA ALA A 44 -8.38 -4.82 -3.75
C ALA A 44 -7.54 -5.68 -4.70
N GLY A 45 -8.19 -6.57 -5.47
CA GLY A 45 -7.53 -7.42 -6.46
C GLY A 45 -6.81 -6.59 -7.52
N LYS A 46 -7.50 -5.59 -8.08
CA LYS A 46 -6.93 -4.67 -9.07
C LYS A 46 -5.68 -3.96 -8.55
N MET A 47 -5.75 -3.36 -7.36
CA MET A 47 -4.61 -2.64 -6.77
C MET A 47 -3.39 -3.53 -6.55
N VAL A 48 -3.60 -4.77 -6.12
CA VAL A 48 -2.51 -5.74 -5.93
C VAL A 48 -1.96 -6.22 -7.27
N SER A 49 -2.82 -6.57 -8.22
CA SER A 49 -2.43 -7.01 -9.58
C SER A 49 -1.67 -5.93 -10.35
N ASP A 50 -2.10 -4.67 -10.24
CA ASP A 50 -1.48 -3.52 -10.90
C ASP A 50 -0.23 -3.02 -10.14
N LYS A 51 0.20 -3.71 -9.08
CA LYS A 51 1.36 -3.34 -8.23
C LYS A 51 1.26 -1.92 -7.67
N LEU A 52 0.04 -1.50 -7.36
CA LEU A 52 -0.23 -0.26 -6.63
C LEU A 52 -0.18 -0.49 -5.13
N ALA A 53 -0.60 -1.66 -4.66
CA ALA A 53 -0.59 -2.06 -3.25
C ALA A 53 0.11 -3.41 -3.08
N VAL A 54 0.77 -3.59 -1.93
CA VAL A 54 1.38 -4.88 -1.58
C VAL A 54 0.39 -5.80 -0.86
N CYS A 55 -0.56 -5.22 -0.14
CA CYS A 55 -1.60 -5.93 0.59
C CYS A 55 -2.82 -5.03 0.77
N VAL A 56 -4.01 -5.61 0.79
CA VAL A 56 -5.26 -4.91 1.06
C VAL A 56 -6.10 -5.74 2.02
N ASN A 57 -6.47 -5.15 3.16
CA ASN A 57 -7.37 -5.75 4.13
C ASN A 57 -8.78 -5.19 3.93
N ILE A 58 -9.80 -6.04 4.02
CA ILE A 58 -11.20 -5.63 3.90
C ILE A 58 -12.05 -6.20 5.04
N TRP A 59 -13.01 -5.43 5.56
CA TRP A 59 -13.96 -5.90 6.57
C TRP A 59 -15.25 -5.08 6.57
N ARG A 60 -16.35 -5.68 7.02
CA ARG A 60 -17.65 -5.00 7.10
C ARG A 60 -17.67 -3.98 8.24
N ILE A 61 -18.29 -2.83 8.00
CA ILE A 61 -18.49 -1.75 8.98
C ILE A 61 -19.91 -1.17 8.85
N GLY A 62 -20.30 -0.38 9.86
CA GLY A 62 -21.41 0.56 9.76
C GLY A 62 -20.86 1.99 9.75
N SER A 63 -21.35 2.82 8.85
CA SER A 63 -20.96 4.22 8.70
C SER A 63 -22.13 5.12 9.01
N ILE A 64 -21.93 6.04 9.94
CA ILE A 64 -22.94 7.02 10.37
C ILE A 64 -22.44 8.41 10.00
N TYR A 65 -23.23 9.12 9.20
CA TYR A 65 -22.86 10.45 8.70
C TYR A 65 -24.11 11.31 8.44
N ARG A 66 -23.92 12.60 8.17
CA ARG A 66 -25.02 13.49 7.78
C ARG A 66 -24.98 13.74 6.27
N TRP A 67 -26.10 13.56 5.61
CA TRP A 67 -26.28 13.87 4.20
C TRP A 67 -27.59 14.64 4.01
N GLU A 68 -27.56 15.75 3.29
CA GLU A 68 -28.73 16.61 3.04
C GLU A 68 -29.51 17.00 4.31
N GLY A 69 -28.79 17.21 5.41
CA GLY A 69 -29.38 17.56 6.70
C GLY A 69 -29.89 16.38 7.52
N GLU A 70 -29.94 15.17 6.98
CA GLU A 70 -30.44 13.96 7.65
C GLU A 70 -29.31 13.07 8.16
N LEU A 71 -29.53 12.40 9.29
CA LEU A 71 -28.62 11.35 9.77
C LEU A 71 -28.82 10.09 8.92
N ARG A 72 -27.73 9.59 8.36
CA ARG A 72 -27.67 8.35 7.59
C ARG A 72 -26.86 7.31 8.33
N GLU A 73 -27.28 6.06 8.22
CA GLU A 73 -26.54 4.89 8.67
C GLU A 73 -26.51 3.89 7.52
N GLU A 74 -25.31 3.52 7.06
CA GLU A 74 -25.11 2.62 5.94
C GLU A 74 -24.17 1.47 6.31
N LYS A 75 -24.42 0.31 5.73
CA LYS A 75 -23.50 -0.82 5.80
C LYS A 75 -22.48 -0.64 4.68
N GLU A 76 -21.20 -0.65 5.04
CA GLU A 76 -20.10 -0.50 4.10
C GLU A 76 -19.03 -1.57 4.34
N VAL A 77 -18.04 -1.58 3.45
CA VAL A 77 -16.81 -2.35 3.60
C VAL A 77 -15.64 -1.39 3.72
N ALA A 78 -14.97 -1.43 4.86
CA ALA A 78 -13.69 -0.78 5.06
C ALA A 78 -12.60 -1.46 4.22
N ILE A 79 -11.71 -0.67 3.65
CA ILE A 79 -10.55 -1.11 2.89
C ILE A 79 -9.31 -0.41 3.46
N LEU A 80 -8.31 -1.20 3.88
CA LEU A 80 -7.01 -0.71 4.32
C LEU A 80 -5.93 -1.20 3.39
N ILE A 81 -5.37 -0.27 2.62
CA ILE A 81 -4.43 -0.51 1.55
C ILE A 81 -3.03 -0.26 2.08
N GLN A 82 -2.12 -1.21 1.90
CA GLN A 82 -0.74 -1.13 2.34
C GLN A 82 0.15 -0.89 1.12
N THR A 83 0.88 0.23 1.13
CA THR A 83 1.62 0.67 -0.06
C THR A 83 2.83 1.54 0.27
N ASN A 84 3.56 1.94 -0.78
CA ASN A 84 4.57 3.00 -0.75
C ASN A 84 3.90 4.36 -1.03
N GLU A 85 4.35 5.41 -0.35
CA GLU A 85 4.00 6.81 -0.57
C GLU A 85 3.96 7.19 -2.05
N SER A 86 4.91 6.70 -2.85
CA SER A 86 4.98 7.00 -4.29
C SER A 86 3.76 6.52 -5.11
N LYS A 87 2.92 5.63 -4.55
CA LYS A 87 1.72 5.08 -5.18
C LYS A 87 0.43 5.76 -4.74
N VAL A 88 0.46 6.67 -3.76
CA VAL A 88 -0.73 7.30 -3.18
C VAL A 88 -1.64 7.89 -4.25
N GLN A 89 -1.10 8.75 -5.13
CA GLN A 89 -1.90 9.38 -6.19
C GLN A 89 -2.55 8.35 -7.12
N GLN A 90 -1.82 7.31 -7.51
CA GLN A 90 -2.34 6.27 -8.40
C GLN A 90 -3.47 5.45 -7.73
N ILE A 91 -3.38 5.26 -6.41
CA ILE A 91 -4.43 4.61 -5.63
C ILE A 91 -5.65 5.51 -5.50
N GLU A 92 -5.48 6.80 -5.22
CA GLU A 92 -6.58 7.77 -5.16
C GLU A 92 -7.35 7.80 -6.50
N ASP A 93 -6.63 7.87 -7.62
CA ASP A 93 -7.22 7.83 -8.96
C ASP A 93 -7.97 6.51 -9.21
N CYS A 94 -7.40 5.39 -8.76
CA CYS A 94 -8.02 4.07 -8.86
C CYS A 94 -9.32 4.00 -8.04
N VAL A 95 -9.32 4.53 -6.81
CA VAL A 95 -10.52 4.63 -5.97
C VAL A 95 -11.57 5.49 -6.67
N LEU A 96 -11.20 6.69 -7.12
CA LEU A 96 -12.11 7.63 -7.79
C LEU A 96 -12.78 7.03 -9.03
N GLN A 97 -12.03 6.32 -9.87
CA GLN A 97 -12.56 5.72 -11.11
C GLN A 97 -13.53 4.55 -10.85
N ASN A 98 -13.45 3.92 -9.67
CA ASN A 98 -14.18 2.69 -9.36
C ASN A 98 -15.22 2.86 -8.24
N HIS A 99 -15.37 4.05 -7.67
CA HIS A 99 -16.34 4.32 -6.60
C HIS A 99 -17.70 4.76 -7.14
N ALA A 100 -18.77 4.31 -6.48
CA ALA A 100 -20.14 4.75 -6.76
C ALA A 100 -20.49 6.13 -6.16
N TYR A 101 -19.63 6.67 -5.30
CA TYR A 101 -19.88 7.94 -4.60
C TYR A 101 -19.20 9.08 -5.36
N SER A 102 -19.82 10.25 -5.35
CA SER A 102 -19.28 11.46 -5.98
C SER A 102 -18.00 11.97 -5.29
N VAL A 103 -17.84 11.66 -4.00
CA VAL A 103 -16.66 12.03 -3.20
C VAL A 103 -16.27 10.85 -2.31
N PRO A 104 -15.49 9.88 -2.81
CA PRO A 104 -14.98 8.79 -1.98
C PRO A 104 -13.96 9.31 -0.97
N PHE A 105 -13.99 8.78 0.25
CA PHE A 105 -12.96 9.04 1.24
C PHE A 105 -11.71 8.20 0.91
N ALA A 106 -10.56 8.83 0.70
CA ALA A 106 -9.26 8.15 0.62
C ALA A 106 -8.27 8.87 1.53
N GLY A 107 -8.02 8.32 2.72
CA GLY A 107 -7.19 8.94 3.74
C GLY A 107 -5.87 8.22 3.93
N VAL A 108 -4.75 8.93 3.76
CA VAL A 108 -3.41 8.40 4.03
C VAL A 108 -3.11 8.46 5.53
N VAL A 109 -2.55 7.37 6.06
CA VAL A 109 -2.10 7.24 7.44
C VAL A 109 -0.62 6.85 7.46
N ASP A 110 0.20 7.72 8.07
CA ASP A 110 1.64 7.53 8.19
C ASP A 110 2.01 6.36 9.09
N ILE A 111 2.89 5.49 8.60
CA ILE A 111 3.44 4.38 9.37
C ILE A 111 4.84 4.75 9.86
N ARG A 112 4.93 5.11 11.14
CA ARG A 112 6.22 5.49 11.77
C ARG A 112 7.24 4.34 11.79
N ARG A 113 6.78 3.10 11.94
CA ARG A 113 7.63 1.91 12.00
C ARG A 113 6.90 0.67 11.49
N VAL A 114 7.61 -0.14 10.74
CA VAL A 114 7.26 -1.50 10.34
C VAL A 114 8.55 -2.33 10.37
N ASN A 115 8.46 -3.65 10.55
CA ASN A 115 9.64 -4.51 10.58
C ASN A 115 10.37 -4.49 9.23
N ARG A 116 11.68 -4.75 9.27
CA ARG A 116 12.57 -4.58 8.13
C ARG A 116 12.22 -5.54 6.99
N GLU A 117 11.93 -6.78 7.33
CA GLU A 117 11.66 -7.86 6.38
C GLU A 117 10.40 -7.55 5.55
N TYR A 118 9.39 -6.93 6.17
CA TYR A 118 8.18 -6.53 5.45
C TYR A 118 8.43 -5.36 4.49
N LYS A 119 9.26 -4.38 4.87
CA LYS A 119 9.67 -3.29 3.95
C LYS A 119 10.48 -3.82 2.76
N GLU A 120 11.37 -4.78 3.01
CA GLU A 120 12.18 -5.42 1.97
C GLU A 120 11.27 -6.16 0.98
N TRP A 121 10.38 -7.02 1.48
CA TRP A 121 9.37 -7.70 0.66
C TRP A 121 8.49 -6.72 -0.14
N MET A 122 8.02 -5.65 0.49
CA MET A 122 7.23 -4.63 -0.20
C MET A 122 8.03 -3.97 -1.33
N SER A 123 9.30 -3.66 -1.11
CA SER A 123 10.16 -3.02 -2.11
C SER A 123 10.48 -3.94 -3.31
N GLU A 124 10.32 -5.26 -3.17
CA GLU A 124 10.44 -6.23 -4.27
C GLU A 124 9.17 -6.25 -5.14
N ILE A 125 8.00 -5.99 -4.56
CA ILE A 125 6.71 -6.04 -5.25
C ILE A 125 6.38 -4.70 -5.90
N ILE A 126 6.49 -3.62 -5.14
CA ILE A 126 6.11 -2.27 -5.56
C ILE A 126 7.34 -1.35 -5.57
N HIS A 127 7.64 -0.79 -6.76
CA HIS A 127 8.83 0.02 -7.06
C HIS A 127 8.50 1.48 -7.35
#